data_AF-A0A8S1L225-F1
#
_entry.id   AF-A0A8S1L225-F1
#
_cell.length_a   1.000
_cell.length_b   1.000
_cell.length_c   1.000
_cell.angle_alpha   90.00
_cell.angle_beta   90.00
_cell.angle_gamma   90.00
#
_symmetry.space_group_name_H-M   'P 1'
#
loop_
_entity.id
_entity.type
_entity.pdbx_description
1 polymer ?
#
loop_
_entity_poly.entity_id
_entity_poly.type
_entity_poly.pdbx_seq_one_letter_code
_entity_poly.pdbx_strand_id
1 'polypeptide(L)'
;MNSLDDVERVKTRSLNVCERILDLKVKRVYCHISKQKKTQLIQTVLKQKCKIKKIAKDLNINYATAKTILHCYKKKQINLDAEAEMKRACYSKINKDSKMYVQIKQGENIINQYEYFDAINRNS
;
A
#
# COMPACT_ATOMS: atom_id res chain seq x y z
N MET A 1 -56.55 -12.16 -34.32
CA MET A 1 -55.75 -13.39 -34.50
C MET A 1 -54.52 -13.04 -35.33
N ASN A 2 -53.34 -13.38 -34.79
CA ASN A 2 -52.01 -13.52 -35.41
C ASN A 2 -51.36 -12.21 -35.91
N SER A 3 -50.56 -11.51 -35.11
CA SER A 3 -49.18 -11.84 -34.65
C SER A 3 -48.27 -12.31 -35.78
N LEU A 4 -47.36 -11.44 -36.22
CA LEU A 4 -46.05 -11.82 -36.75
C LEU A 4 -45.11 -10.64 -36.48
N ASP A 5 -44.31 -10.82 -35.44
CA ASP A 5 -43.23 -9.94 -35.03
C ASP A 5 -42.16 -9.87 -36.14
N ASP A 6 -42.06 -8.75 -36.84
CA ASP A 6 -40.88 -8.44 -37.66
C ASP A 6 -39.79 -7.84 -36.75
N VAL A 7 -39.13 -8.72 -36.00
CA VAL A 7 -37.87 -8.42 -35.34
C VAL A 7 -36.85 -8.17 -36.45
N GLU A 8 -36.55 -6.89 -36.70
CA GLU A 8 -35.47 -6.47 -37.58
C GLU A 8 -34.21 -7.28 -37.23
N ARG A 9 -33.80 -8.13 -38.17
CA ARG A 9 -32.58 -8.91 -38.11
C ARG A 9 -31.40 -7.99 -37.88
N VAL A 10 -30.93 -7.90 -36.64
CA VAL A 10 -29.64 -7.33 -36.30
C VAL A 10 -28.59 -8.14 -37.06
N LYS A 11 -28.01 -7.54 -38.11
CA LYS A 11 -26.82 -8.09 -38.79
C LYS A 11 -25.67 -8.09 -37.80
N THR A 12 -25.53 -9.16 -37.02
CA THR A 12 -24.27 -9.46 -36.36
C THR A 12 -23.26 -9.71 -37.48
N ARG A 13 -22.31 -8.80 -37.64
CA ARG A 13 -21.16 -9.06 -38.51
C ARG A 13 -20.48 -10.30 -37.94
N SER A 14 -20.54 -11.40 -38.69
CA SER A 14 -19.70 -12.57 -38.45
C SER A 14 -18.26 -12.08 -38.38
N LEU A 15 -17.67 -12.11 -37.19
CA LEU A 15 -16.26 -11.85 -37.03
C LEU A 15 -15.54 -13.05 -37.62
N ASN A 16 -14.94 -12.84 -38.80
CA ASN A 16 -13.94 -13.74 -39.33
C ASN A 16 -12.91 -13.98 -38.23
N VAL A 17 -12.71 -15.25 -37.91
CA VAL A 17 -11.71 -15.75 -36.98
C VAL A 17 -10.35 -15.30 -37.52
N CYS A 18 -9.82 -14.20 -36.99
CA CYS A 18 -8.45 -13.82 -37.25
C CYS A 18 -7.54 -14.92 -36.71
N GLU A 19 -6.76 -15.47 -37.62
CA GLU A 19 -5.69 -16.43 -37.39
C GLU A 19 -4.86 -16.02 -36.18
N ARG A 20 -4.62 -16.99 -35.30
CA ARG A 20 -3.78 -16.80 -34.11
C ARG A 20 -2.35 -16.54 -34.57
N ILE A 21 -2.02 -15.27 -34.77
CA ILE A 21 -0.65 -14.82 -34.62
C ILE A 21 -0.34 -15.03 -33.13
N LEU A 22 0.48 -16.05 -32.86
CA LEU A 22 1.12 -16.27 -31.57
C LEU A 22 2.13 -15.13 -31.35
N ASP A 23 1.61 -13.93 -31.11
CA ASP A 23 2.41 -12.87 -30.51
C ASP A 23 2.78 -13.38 -29.11
N LEU A 24 4.03 -13.85 -29.00
CA LEU A 24 4.72 -14.08 -27.74
C LEU A 24 4.40 -12.86 -26.86
N LYS A 25 3.48 -13.03 -25.90
CA LYS A 25 3.01 -11.95 -25.03
C LYS A 25 4.22 -11.39 -24.29
N VAL A 26 4.81 -10.33 -24.84
CA VAL A 26 5.90 -9.60 -24.22
C VAL A 26 5.38 -9.19 -22.85
N LYS A 27 5.97 -9.77 -21.79
CA LYS A 27 5.60 -9.43 -20.42
C LYS A 27 5.78 -7.93 -20.26
N ARG A 28 4.75 -7.25 -19.71
CA ARG A 28 4.81 -5.80 -19.48
C ARG A 28 6.05 -5.49 -18.65
N VAL A 29 6.97 -4.70 -19.21
CA VAL A 29 8.13 -4.20 -18.48
C VAL A 29 7.63 -3.13 -17.51
N TYR A 30 7.54 -3.50 -16.23
CA TYR A 30 7.18 -2.55 -15.19
C TYR A 30 8.39 -1.67 -14.89
N CYS A 31 8.32 -0.40 -15.31
CA CYS A 31 9.31 0.58 -14.91
C CYS A 31 9.08 1.01 -13.45
N HIS A 32 10.14 1.02 -12.66
CA HIS A 32 10.10 1.58 -11.32
C HIS A 32 9.97 3.10 -11.41
N ILE A 33 8.86 3.64 -10.90
CA ILE A 33 8.67 5.09 -10.80
C ILE A 33 9.37 5.59 -9.53
N SER A 34 10.27 6.56 -9.71
CA SER A 34 11.01 7.18 -8.60
C SER A 34 10.07 7.87 -7.59
N LYS A 35 10.53 7.99 -6.34
CA LYS A 35 9.75 8.64 -5.27
C LYS A 35 9.42 10.09 -5.62
N GLN A 36 10.38 10.84 -6.20
CA GLN A 36 10.17 12.23 -6.64
C GLN A 36 9.02 12.35 -7.64
N LYS A 37 8.98 11.51 -8.68
CA LYS A 37 7.90 11.55 -9.67
C LYS A 37 6.54 11.23 -9.07
N LYS A 38 6.47 10.30 -8.11
CA LYS A 38 5.23 10.01 -7.37
C LYS A 38 4.75 11.24 -6.60
N THR A 39 5.65 11.89 -5.86
CA THR A 39 5.31 13.09 -5.09
C THR A 39 4.86 14.24 -5.98
N GLN A 40 5.56 14.48 -7.10
CA GLN A 40 5.19 15.50 -8.08
C GLN A 40 3.80 15.25 -8.66
N LEU A 41 3.51 14.02 -9.10
CA LEU A 41 2.19 13.63 -9.62
C LEU A 41 1.08 13.90 -8.60
N ILE A 42 1.30 13.50 -7.35
CA ILE A 42 0.31 13.66 -6.28
C ILE A 42 0.06 15.15 -6.00
N GLN A 43 1.11 15.96 -5.90
CA GLN A 43 1.00 17.39 -5.62
C GLN A 43 0.28 18.14 -6.74
N THR A 44 0.66 17.94 -8.01
CA THR A 44 0.02 18.64 -9.15
C THR A 44 -1.43 18.20 -9.33
N VAL A 45 -1.73 16.91 -9.23
CA VAL A 45 -3.11 16.43 -9.42
C VAL A 45 -4.01 16.81 -8.26
N LEU A 46 -3.59 16.58 -7.01
CA LEU A 46 -4.47 16.76 -5.85
C LEU A 46 -4.45 18.18 -5.29
N LYS A 47 -3.28 18.83 -5.22
CA LYS A 47 -3.19 20.21 -4.69
C LYS A 47 -3.53 21.26 -5.74
N GLN A 48 -3.02 21.11 -6.96
CA GLN A 48 -3.25 22.08 -8.05
C GLN A 48 -4.44 21.71 -8.94
N LYS A 49 -5.20 20.64 -8.60
CA LYS A 49 -6.40 20.17 -9.31
C LYS A 49 -6.20 19.96 -10.82
N CYS A 50 -5.00 19.60 -11.24
CA CYS A 50 -4.67 19.38 -12.64
C CYS A 50 -5.20 18.04 -13.16
N LYS A 51 -5.54 17.98 -14.46
CA LYS A 51 -6.01 16.74 -15.11
C LYS A 51 -4.92 15.66 -15.09
N ILE A 52 -5.21 14.50 -14.51
CA ILE A 52 -4.30 13.35 -14.37
C ILE A 52 -3.63 12.99 -15.70
N LYS A 53 -4.41 12.94 -16.80
CA LYS A 53 -3.91 12.56 -18.13
C LYS A 53 -2.81 13.48 -18.65
N LYS A 54 -2.85 14.78 -18.30
CA LYS A 54 -1.84 15.76 -18.69
C LYS A 54 -0.53 15.51 -17.92
N ILE A 55 -0.62 15.51 -16.59
CA ILE A 55 0.54 15.33 -15.70
C ILE A 55 1.22 13.97 -15.91
N ALA A 56 0.44 12.90 -16.17
CA ALA A 56 1.01 11.59 -16.47
C ALA A 56 1.88 11.59 -17.74
N LYS A 57 1.47 12.34 -18.78
CA LYS A 57 2.31 12.54 -19.97
C LYS A 57 3.56 13.34 -19.64
N ASP A 58 3.42 14.45 -18.92
CA ASP A 58 4.55 15.33 -18.57
C ASP A 58 5.62 14.59 -17.75
N LEU A 59 5.21 13.66 -16.88
CA LEU A 59 6.12 12.86 -16.04
C LEU A 59 6.61 11.55 -16.71
N ASN A 60 6.17 11.28 -17.94
CA ASN A 60 6.38 10.01 -18.66
C ASN A 60 5.98 8.79 -17.82
N ILE A 61 4.77 8.82 -17.26
CA ILE A 61 4.17 7.72 -16.50
C ILE A 61 2.94 7.22 -17.24
N ASN A 62 2.77 5.89 -17.31
CA ASN A 62 1.56 5.30 -17.84
C ASN A 62 0.33 5.77 -17.04
N TYR A 63 -0.71 6.22 -17.73
CA TYR A 63 -1.93 6.73 -17.12
C TYR A 63 -2.58 5.74 -16.13
N ALA A 64 -2.58 4.44 -16.45
CA ALA A 64 -3.10 3.41 -15.55
C ALA A 64 -2.30 3.38 -14.24
N THR A 65 -0.97 3.46 -14.32
CA THR A 65 -0.10 3.53 -13.15
C THR A 65 -0.32 4.80 -12.34
N ALA A 66 -0.51 5.95 -13.00
CA ALA A 66 -0.83 7.21 -12.34
C ALA A 66 -2.15 7.13 -11.55
N LYS A 67 -3.19 6.52 -12.13
CA LYS A 67 -4.47 6.27 -11.46
C LYS A 67 -4.30 5.40 -10.21
N THR A 68 -3.53 4.32 -10.32
CA THR A 68 -3.22 3.44 -9.19
C THR A 68 -2.47 4.17 -8.09
N ILE A 69 -1.45 4.97 -8.43
CA ILE A 69 -0.69 5.76 -7.45
C ILE A 69 -1.62 6.69 -6.66
N LEU A 70 -2.49 7.43 -7.35
CA LEU A 70 -3.43 8.35 -6.72
C LEU A 70 -4.46 7.62 -5.85
N HIS A 71 -4.99 6.48 -6.33
CA HIS A 71 -5.90 5.65 -5.56
C HIS A 71 -5.25 5.14 -4.27
N CYS A 72 -4.05 4.57 -4.37
CA CYS A 72 -3.29 4.10 -3.20
C CYS A 72 -2.97 5.24 -2.23
N TYR A 73 -2.66 6.44 -2.74
CA TYR A 73 -2.39 7.60 -1.90
C TYR A 73 -3.63 8.03 -1.11
N LYS A 74 -4.79 8.15 -1.77
CA LYS A 74 -6.06 8.48 -1.11
C LYS A 74 -6.43 7.43 -0.06
N LYS A 75 -6.30 6.14 -0.38
CA LYS A 75 -6.56 5.05 0.57
C LYS A 75 -5.64 5.12 1.78
N LYS A 76 -4.37 5.46 1.59
CA LYS A 76 -3.42 5.66 2.70
C LYS A 76 -3.73 6.88 3.54
N GLN A 77 -4.19 7.99 2.95
CA GLN A 77 -4.65 9.16 3.72
C GLN A 77 -5.88 8.82 4.57
N ILE A 78 -6.88 8.16 4.00
CA ILE A 78 -8.06 7.69 4.74
C ILE A 78 -7.64 6.81 5.93
N ASN A 79 -6.62 5.97 5.75
CA ASN A 79 -6.07 5.12 6.82
C ASN A 79 -5.11 5.86 7.78
N LEU A 80 -4.69 7.09 7.49
CA LEU A 80 -3.92 7.93 8.41
C LEU A 80 -4.86 8.78 9.27
N ASP A 81 -5.97 9.24 8.69
CA ASP A 81 -7.01 9.99 9.38
C ASP A 81 -7.86 9.07 10.28
N ALA A 82 -8.03 7.80 9.88
CA ALA A 82 -8.51 6.75 10.76
C ALA A 82 -7.33 6.21 11.57
N GLU A 83 -7.08 6.76 12.77
CA GLU A 83 -6.13 6.33 13.80
C GLU A 83 -5.42 5.00 13.51
N ALA A 84 -4.43 5.03 12.63
CA ALA A 84 -3.51 3.93 12.50
C ALA A 84 -2.55 4.07 13.67
N GLU A 85 -2.90 3.44 14.79
CA GLU A 85 -1.90 2.93 15.74
C GLU A 85 -0.91 2.09 14.93
N MET A 86 0.13 2.76 14.42
CA MET A 86 1.27 2.10 13.86
C MET A 86 1.80 1.21 14.97
N LYS A 87 1.64 -0.11 14.83
CA LYS A 87 2.35 -1.12 15.61
C LYS A 87 3.85 -1.02 15.31
N ARG A 88 4.46 0.07 15.75
CA ARG A 88 5.90 0.29 15.77
C ARG A 88 6.33 -0.09 17.17
N ALA A 89 7.30 -1.00 17.27
CA ALA A 89 8.04 -1.14 18.49
C ALA A 89 8.69 0.23 18.79
N CYS A 90 8.23 0.89 19.85
CA CYS A 90 8.87 2.06 20.40
C CYS A 90 9.86 1.60 21.46
N TYR A 91 11.07 2.15 21.42
CA TYR A 91 12.02 2.04 22.50
C TYR A 91 12.26 3.44 23.06
N SER A 92 12.36 3.55 24.38
CA SER A 92 12.82 4.76 25.05
C SER A 92 14.19 4.47 25.65
N LYS A 93 15.07 5.48 25.69
CA LYS A 93 16.31 5.37 26.43
C LYS A 93 15.96 5.39 27.91
N ILE A 94 16.35 4.34 28.61
CA ILE A 94 16.28 4.26 30.06
C ILE A 94 17.39 5.18 30.62
N ASN A 95 17.05 6.07 31.56
CA ASN A 95 18.04 6.92 32.23
C ASN A 95 18.98 6.07 33.08
N LYS A 96 20.25 6.48 33.23
CA LYS A 96 21.27 5.72 34.00
C LYS A 96 20.84 5.36 35.43
N ASP A 97 19.91 6.11 36.01
CA ASP A 97 19.41 5.90 37.38
C ASP A 97 18.10 5.07 37.44
N SER A 98 17.66 4.52 36.31
CA SER A 98 16.41 3.77 36.26
C SER A 98 16.62 2.37 36.79
N LYS A 99 15.86 1.99 37.83
CA LYS A 99 15.93 0.66 38.43
C LYS A 99 14.90 -0.25 37.80
N MET A 100 15.32 -1.44 37.40
CA MET A 100 14.43 -2.49 36.90
C MET A 100 14.51 -3.68 37.85
N TYR A 101 13.38 -4.05 38.45
CA TYR A 101 13.31 -5.19 39.38
C TYR A 101 12.67 -6.41 38.69
N VAL A 102 13.29 -7.57 38.86
CA VAL A 102 12.73 -8.85 38.45
C VAL A 102 12.18 -9.55 39.68
N GLN A 103 10.92 -9.97 39.63
CA GLN A 103 10.27 -10.77 40.67
C GLN A 103 9.94 -12.16 40.12
N ILE A 104 10.42 -13.19 40.80
CA ILE A 104 10.07 -14.59 40.53
C ILE A 104 9.01 -15.01 41.54
N LYS A 105 7.84 -15.42 41.06
CA LYS A 105 6.71 -15.82 41.90
C LYS A 105 6.27 -17.26 41.61
N GLN A 106 5.83 -17.96 42.64
CA GLN A 106 5.11 -19.23 42.53
C GLN A 106 3.77 -19.10 43.26
N GLY A 107 2.69 -19.07 42.47
CA GLY A 107 1.39 -18.65 42.98
C GLY A 107 1.45 -17.20 43.47
N GLU A 108 1.05 -16.98 44.72
CA GLU A 108 1.06 -15.66 45.36
C GLU A 108 2.40 -15.36 46.08
N ASN A 109 3.27 -16.36 46.24
CA ASN A 109 4.52 -16.20 46.98
C ASN A 109 5.64 -15.70 46.08
N ILE A 110 6.34 -14.65 46.54
CA ILE A 110 7.55 -14.15 45.88
C ILE A 110 8.74 -15.01 46.35
N ILE A 111 9.31 -15.78 45.42
CA ILE A 111 10.47 -16.64 45.68
C ILE A 111 11.75 -15.82 45.68
N ASN A 112 11.86 -14.86 44.76
CA ASN A 112 13.07 -14.07 44.61
C ASN A 112 12.76 -12.70 44.00
N GLN A 113 13.52 -11.69 44.43
CA GLN A 113 13.48 -10.36 43.87
C GLN A 113 14.89 -9.79 43.79
N TYR A 114 15.29 -9.32 42.62
CA TYR A 114 16.59 -8.69 42.42
C TYR A 114 16.51 -7.54 41.41
N GLU A 115 17.46 -6.63 41.49
CA GLU A 115 17.64 -5.58 40.49
C GLU A 115 18.36 -6.14 39.26
N TYR A 116 17.75 -5.97 38.09
CA TYR A 116 18.19 -6.56 36.82
C TYR A 116 19.56 -6.06 36.39
N PHE A 117 19.79 -4.75 36.45
CA PHE A 117 21.05 -4.14 36.02
C PHE A 117 22.21 -4.56 36.93
N ASP A 118 21.99 -4.66 38.24
CA ASP A 118 22.97 -5.20 39.18
C ASP A 118 23.33 -6.66 38.89
N ALA A 119 22.35 -7.49 38.53
CA ALA A 119 22.58 -8.90 38.22
C ALA A 119 23.40 -9.11 36.93
N ILE A 120 23.19 -8.28 35.90
CA ILE A 120 23.97 -8.34 34.66
C ILE A 120 25.42 -7.88 34.91
N ASN A 121 25.60 -6.81 35.69
CA ASN A 121 26.94 -6.26 35.98
C ASN A 121 27.81 -7.20 36.81
N ARG A 122 27.22 -8.12 37.59
CA ARG A 122 27.97 -9.13 38.36
C ARG A 122 28.51 -10.28 37.50
N ASN A 123 27.97 -10.46 36.30
CA ASN A 123 28.32 -11.57 35.40
C ASN A 123 29.11 -11.11 34.16
N SER A 124 29.46 -9.82 34.07
CA SER A 124 30.37 -9.25 33.06
C SER A 124 31.77 -9.11 33.64
#